data_AF-A0A944CZB3-F1
#
_entry.id   AF-A0A944CZB3-F1
#
_cell.length_a   1.000
_cell.length_b   1.000
_cell.length_c   1.000
_cell.angle_alpha   90.00
_cell.angle_beta   90.00
_cell.angle_gamma   90.00
#
_symmetry.space_group_name_H-M   'P 1'
#
loop_
_entity.id
_entity.type
_entity.pdbx_description
1 polymer ?
#
loop_
_entity_poly.entity_id
_entity_poly.type
_entity_poly.pdbx_seq_one_letter_code
_entity_poly.pdbx_strand_id
1 'polypeptide(L)'
;MSKKINKKNLTLRIHSDVSRITAIKQINDALDTYIDVIRIDLLDASFPISRDFLLVLSKRFSSDRYILRVADKKTKLSARSLGIQAEVAGLRAEFDRQYSSGNLATHNMGMFEYFWYELRRGIMYIWFILFGRKKKEKKLPHYKKYNGQIFLITLGLFISILLLLFIFHIAVSKTTVTVRPQIMVESIPANVTYKIMTGSLLEGDNVMQMKKLKFPVEASMRFSVKTIDPESSIQARGIITVYNELTVNQELRPSTRFITEKGIVFRSLDWVRIPKSHTVNGLTEMGTAEIEVVADNYDSAKRIIGDRGNILAGTDLTIPGLKFNRDKVYAKAKMDFVGGKNPSRHQVTEKEVEGFQKTLLEKIKKIGIDITQEKIQNNDPEVGGEYMLFADGISFSDVKFDIVSGQKYGDFSDEIEIKGTAQLTAIIIDKKATIDYLTRVFRDKILQGTEKELGIHDDTLRISSVLSRAKDGMSVRATMELDASKSFDFENNANELVKSMKKKILNLPIEKAKEQLIRDGYVQEVEIQSSPFWLKNVSSNIDNVDFKIRQ
;
A
#
# COMPACT_ATOMS: atom_id res chain seq x y z
N MET A 1 -97.99 41.52 -61.23
CA MET A 1 -97.96 40.91 -59.88
C MET A 1 -96.51 40.83 -59.41
N SER A 2 -96.13 41.77 -58.54
CA SER A 2 -94.82 41.88 -57.91
C SER A 2 -94.68 40.81 -56.81
N LYS A 3 -93.74 39.87 -56.98
CA LYS A 3 -93.34 38.96 -55.90
C LYS A 3 -92.29 39.67 -55.05
N LYS A 4 -92.73 40.17 -53.89
CA LYS A 4 -91.90 40.56 -52.75
C LYS A 4 -90.88 39.45 -52.47
N ILE A 5 -89.62 39.68 -52.84
CA ILE A 5 -88.50 38.85 -52.40
C ILE A 5 -88.29 39.14 -50.92
N ASN A 6 -88.42 38.08 -50.14
CA ASN A 6 -88.26 38.06 -48.70
C ASN A 6 -86.80 38.40 -48.35
N LYS A 7 -86.58 39.44 -47.54
CA LYS A 7 -85.27 39.85 -46.99
C LYS A 7 -84.62 38.68 -46.25
N LYS A 8 -83.81 37.88 -46.94
CA LYS A 8 -82.91 36.88 -46.34
C LYS A 8 -81.49 37.22 -46.74
N ASN A 9 -80.62 37.39 -45.74
CA ASN A 9 -79.18 37.59 -45.87
C ASN A 9 -78.58 36.57 -46.84
N LEU A 10 -78.34 36.97 -48.09
CA LEU A 10 -77.79 36.08 -49.10
C LEU A 10 -76.32 35.82 -48.78
N THR A 11 -75.94 34.55 -48.73
CA THR A 11 -74.54 34.13 -48.54
C THR A 11 -74.07 33.38 -49.78
N LEU A 12 -73.13 33.95 -50.52
CA LEU A 12 -72.44 33.30 -51.63
C LEU A 12 -71.27 32.49 -51.06
N ARG A 13 -71.33 31.17 -51.15
CA ARG A 13 -70.24 30.29 -50.72
C ARG A 13 -69.34 29.96 -51.90
N ILE A 14 -68.05 30.28 -51.79
CA ILE A 14 -67.04 29.87 -52.76
C ILE A 14 -66.51 28.51 -52.34
N HIS A 15 -66.82 27.48 -53.14
CA HIS A 15 -66.39 26.11 -52.88
C HIS A 15 -64.90 25.91 -53.22
N SER A 16 -64.30 24.87 -52.64
CA SER A 16 -62.88 24.56 -52.78
C SER A 16 -62.46 24.16 -54.20
N ASP A 17 -63.39 23.76 -55.06
CA ASP A 17 -63.13 23.44 -56.46
C ASP A 17 -63.09 24.68 -57.37
N VAL A 18 -63.47 25.85 -56.86
CA VAL A 18 -63.58 27.09 -57.63
C VAL A 18 -62.22 27.82 -57.69
N SER A 19 -61.70 28.03 -58.91
CA SER A 19 -60.50 28.83 -59.13
C SER A 19 -60.69 30.30 -58.74
N ARG A 20 -59.59 31.01 -58.45
CA ARG A 20 -59.61 32.45 -58.10
C ARG A 20 -60.38 33.31 -59.12
N ILE A 21 -60.19 33.07 -60.41
CA ILE A 21 -60.83 33.84 -61.49
C ILE A 21 -62.33 33.54 -61.53
N THR A 22 -62.69 32.26 -61.44
CA THR A 22 -64.08 31.81 -61.40
C THR A 22 -64.81 32.36 -60.18
N ALA A 23 -64.16 32.42 -59.01
CA ALA A 23 -64.73 33.00 -57.80
C ALA A 23 -65.03 34.49 -57.97
N ILE A 24 -64.13 35.27 -58.57
CA ILE A 24 -64.37 36.69 -58.86
C ILE A 24 -65.56 36.86 -59.82
N LYS A 25 -65.68 35.98 -60.82
CA LYS A 25 -66.82 36.00 -61.74
C LYS A 25 -68.13 35.68 -61.02
N GLN A 26 -68.16 34.65 -60.18
CA GLN A 26 -69.34 34.31 -59.36
C GLN A 26 -69.73 35.45 -58.41
N ILE A 27 -68.75 36.16 -57.83
CA ILE A 27 -68.98 37.34 -57.01
C ILE A 27 -69.57 38.48 -57.84
N ASN A 28 -69.04 38.74 -59.05
CA ASN A 28 -69.58 39.73 -59.96
C ASN A 28 -71.04 39.41 -60.33
N ASP A 29 -71.30 38.18 -60.77
CA ASP A 29 -72.64 37.73 -61.18
C ASP A 29 -73.63 37.83 -60.00
N ALA A 30 -73.21 37.52 -58.77
CA ALA A 30 -74.02 37.71 -57.57
C ALA A 30 -74.27 39.19 -57.26
N LEU A 31 -73.26 40.05 -57.37
CA LEU A 31 -73.43 41.49 -57.14
C LEU A 31 -74.25 42.17 -58.24
N ASP A 32 -74.26 41.68 -59.47
CA ASP A 32 -75.12 42.21 -60.53
C ASP A 32 -76.58 41.75 -60.34
N THR A 33 -76.77 40.54 -59.80
CA THR A 33 -78.11 39.95 -59.58
C THR A 33 -78.82 40.52 -58.35
N TYR A 34 -78.09 40.85 -57.27
CA TYR A 34 -78.68 41.21 -55.98
C TYR A 34 -78.31 42.63 -55.57
N ILE A 35 -79.29 43.49 -55.31
CA ILE A 35 -79.06 44.89 -54.93
C ILE A 35 -78.61 45.03 -53.46
N ASP A 36 -79.03 44.12 -52.58
CA ASP A 36 -78.71 44.13 -51.15
C ASP A 36 -77.27 43.64 -50.85
N VAL A 37 -76.79 43.91 -49.61
CA VAL A 37 -75.48 43.47 -49.13
C VAL A 37 -75.41 41.94 -49.07
N ILE A 38 -74.44 41.35 -49.78
CA ILE A 38 -74.22 39.89 -49.81
C ILE A 38 -73.08 39.47 -48.87
N ARG A 39 -73.17 38.31 -48.23
CA ARG A 39 -72.04 37.72 -47.51
C ARG A 39 -71.28 36.79 -48.44
N ILE A 40 -69.99 36.99 -48.61
CA ILE A 40 -69.15 36.10 -49.43
C ILE A 40 -68.37 35.21 -48.47
N ASP A 41 -68.70 33.93 -48.47
CA ASP A 41 -68.07 32.91 -47.63
C ASP A 41 -66.88 32.29 -48.35
N LEU A 42 -65.68 32.62 -47.88
CA LEU A 42 -64.40 32.16 -48.43
C LEU A 42 -63.72 31.13 -47.52
N LEU A 43 -64.44 30.54 -46.55
CA LEU A 43 -63.86 29.58 -45.59
C LEU A 43 -63.28 28.34 -46.26
N ASP A 44 -63.89 27.90 -47.36
CA ASP A 44 -63.48 26.71 -48.11
C ASP A 44 -62.74 27.04 -49.41
N ALA A 45 -62.37 28.30 -49.65
CA ALA A 45 -61.68 28.68 -50.88
C ALA A 45 -60.31 27.98 -50.98
N SER A 46 -60.03 27.33 -52.11
CA SER A 46 -58.77 26.59 -52.34
C SER A 46 -57.60 27.48 -52.73
N PHE A 47 -57.85 28.75 -53.03
CA PHE A 47 -56.82 29.72 -53.36
C PHE A 47 -56.49 30.61 -52.15
N PRO A 48 -55.24 31.07 -52.02
CA PRO A 48 -54.86 31.96 -50.94
C PRO A 48 -55.61 33.30 -51.05
N ILE A 49 -56.27 33.70 -49.97
CA ILE A 49 -56.92 35.02 -49.84
C ILE A 49 -55.83 36.08 -49.56
N SER A 50 -54.99 36.32 -50.58
CA SER A 50 -53.88 37.26 -50.50
C SER A 50 -54.36 38.71 -50.54
N ARG A 51 -53.48 39.64 -50.19
CA ARG A 51 -53.75 41.09 -50.30
C ARG A 51 -54.13 41.49 -51.73
N ASP A 52 -53.53 40.86 -52.75
CA ASP A 52 -53.85 41.14 -54.15
C ASP A 52 -55.26 40.71 -54.53
N PHE A 53 -55.72 39.57 -53.99
CA PHE A 53 -57.10 39.14 -54.19
C PHE A 53 -58.08 40.15 -53.58
N LEU A 54 -57.81 40.59 -52.35
CA LEU A 54 -58.62 41.59 -51.67
C LEU A 54 -58.58 42.96 -52.38
N LEU A 55 -57.42 43.37 -52.92
CA LEU A 55 -57.27 44.58 -53.73
C LEU A 55 -58.09 44.52 -55.02
N VAL A 56 -58.14 43.38 -55.68
CA VAL A 56 -58.98 43.18 -56.86
C VAL A 56 -60.46 43.30 -56.46
N LEU A 57 -60.87 42.72 -55.33
CA LEU A 57 -62.24 42.84 -54.84
C LEU A 57 -62.60 44.28 -54.47
N SER A 58 -61.73 45.03 -53.78
CA SER A 58 -62.02 46.42 -53.39
C SER A 58 -62.03 47.40 -54.56
N LYS A 59 -61.21 47.17 -55.59
CA LYS A 59 -61.19 48.01 -56.80
C LYS A 59 -62.33 47.71 -57.75
N ARG A 60 -62.73 46.44 -57.87
CA ARG A 60 -63.76 46.01 -58.83
C ARG A 60 -65.18 46.15 -58.30
N PHE A 61 -65.36 46.07 -56.99
CA PHE A 61 -66.67 46.07 -56.35
C PHE A 61 -66.73 47.08 -55.20
N SER A 62 -67.86 47.77 -55.06
CA SER A 62 -68.08 48.70 -53.94
C SER A 62 -68.11 47.92 -52.61
N SER A 63 -67.28 48.33 -51.66
CA SER A 63 -66.99 47.55 -50.44
C SER A 63 -68.12 47.55 -49.40
N ASP A 64 -69.14 48.39 -49.59
CA ASP A 64 -70.37 48.43 -48.82
C ASP A 64 -71.39 47.37 -49.27
N ARG A 65 -71.22 46.81 -50.48
CA ARG A 65 -72.14 45.82 -51.06
C ARG A 65 -71.88 44.39 -50.63
N TYR A 66 -70.80 44.11 -49.90
CA TYR A 66 -70.50 42.76 -49.44
C TYR A 66 -69.74 42.69 -48.12
N ILE A 67 -69.89 41.55 -47.43
CA ILE A 67 -69.15 41.21 -46.21
C ILE A 67 -68.40 39.89 -46.44
N LEU A 68 -67.09 39.89 -46.27
CA LEU A 68 -66.26 38.68 -46.40
C LEU A 68 -66.29 37.83 -45.11
N ARG A 69 -66.54 36.53 -45.22
CA ARG A 69 -66.26 35.55 -44.16
C ARG A 69 -64.95 34.85 -44.45
N VAL A 70 -64.00 34.97 -43.53
CA VAL A 70 -62.63 34.46 -43.69
C VAL A 70 -62.24 33.58 -42.50
N ALA A 71 -61.27 32.68 -42.71
CA ALA A 71 -60.92 31.66 -41.73
C ALA A 71 -60.07 32.17 -40.55
N ASP A 72 -59.31 33.26 -40.75
CA ASP A 72 -58.34 33.75 -39.78
C ASP A 72 -58.41 35.27 -39.55
N LYS A 73 -57.89 35.70 -38.39
CA LYS A 73 -57.90 37.10 -37.96
C LYS A 73 -56.98 38.00 -38.79
N LYS A 74 -55.88 37.46 -39.34
CA LYS A 74 -54.91 38.23 -40.14
C LYS A 74 -55.54 38.64 -41.47
N THR A 75 -56.25 37.73 -42.14
CA THR A 75 -56.98 38.02 -43.38
C THR A 75 -58.11 39.04 -43.15
N LYS A 76 -58.82 38.95 -42.01
CA LYS A 76 -59.82 39.97 -41.63
C LYS A 76 -59.20 41.36 -41.47
N LEU A 77 -58.03 41.47 -40.84
CA LEU A 77 -57.34 42.75 -40.68
C LEU A 77 -56.87 43.30 -42.03
N SER A 78 -56.36 42.44 -42.93
CA SER A 78 -55.97 42.81 -44.29
C SER A 78 -57.15 43.26 -45.15
N ALA A 79 -58.34 42.66 -44.98
CA ALA A 79 -59.54 43.10 -45.68
C ALA A 79 -60.02 44.47 -45.16
N ARG A 80 -60.01 44.67 -43.84
CA ARG A 80 -60.39 45.93 -43.21
C ARG A 80 -59.46 47.09 -43.58
N SER A 81 -58.15 46.84 -43.70
CA SER A 81 -57.21 47.89 -44.13
C SER A 81 -57.42 48.34 -45.59
N LEU A 82 -58.18 47.58 -46.38
CA LEU A 82 -58.60 47.91 -47.74
C LEU A 82 -60.04 48.43 -47.82
N GLY A 83 -60.67 48.74 -46.68
CA GLY A 83 -62.03 49.27 -46.62
C GLY A 83 -63.13 48.21 -46.80
N ILE A 84 -62.80 46.92 -46.77
CA ILE A 84 -63.77 45.81 -46.92
C ILE A 84 -64.28 45.36 -45.56
N GLN A 85 -65.60 45.18 -45.43
CA GLN A 85 -66.19 44.58 -44.24
C GLN A 85 -65.87 43.07 -44.19
N ALA A 86 -65.29 42.59 -43.08
CA ALA A 86 -64.93 41.18 -42.92
C ALA A 86 -65.21 40.64 -41.50
N GLU A 87 -65.66 39.38 -41.44
CA GLU A 87 -65.89 38.60 -40.22
C GLU A 87 -65.08 37.29 -40.23
N VAL A 88 -64.60 36.86 -39.05
CA VAL A 88 -63.91 35.56 -38.92
C VAL A 88 -64.95 34.50 -38.56
N ALA A 89 -64.95 33.38 -39.27
CA ALA A 89 -65.79 32.23 -39.02
C ALA A 89 -64.98 30.92 -39.15
N GLY A 90 -65.50 29.81 -38.63
CA GLY A 90 -64.86 28.48 -38.71
C GLY A 90 -64.42 27.91 -37.35
N LEU A 91 -64.10 26.61 -37.36
CA LEU A 91 -63.87 25.79 -36.16
C LEU A 91 -62.76 26.35 -35.25
N ARG A 92 -61.68 26.86 -35.86
CA ARG A 92 -60.55 27.46 -35.16
C ARG A 92 -60.92 28.78 -34.49
N ALA A 93 -61.78 29.57 -35.13
CA ALA A 93 -62.26 30.83 -34.59
C ALA A 93 -63.25 30.66 -33.44
N GLU A 94 -64.05 29.59 -33.44
CA GLU A 94 -64.92 29.22 -32.31
C GLU A 94 -64.11 28.75 -31.10
N PHE A 95 -63.09 27.91 -31.33
CA PHE A 95 -62.15 27.52 -30.28
C PHE A 95 -61.44 28.74 -29.69
N ASP A 96 -60.90 29.63 -30.53
CA ASP A 96 -60.19 30.82 -30.07
C ASP A 96 -61.14 31.78 -29.33
N ARG A 97 -62.41 31.91 -29.70
CA ARG A 97 -63.38 32.73 -28.93
C ARG A 97 -63.70 32.17 -27.55
N GLN A 98 -63.72 30.84 -27.41
CA GLN A 98 -64.17 30.18 -26.19
C GLN A 98 -63.02 29.84 -25.24
N TYR A 99 -61.80 29.63 -25.76
CA TYR A 99 -60.65 29.12 -25.01
C TYR A 99 -59.38 29.95 -25.17
N SER A 100 -59.31 30.92 -26.08
CA SER A 100 -58.20 31.88 -26.08
C SER A 100 -58.50 32.98 -25.06
N SER A 101 -57.88 32.92 -23.90
CA SER A 101 -57.74 34.11 -23.07
C SER A 101 -56.93 35.13 -23.87
N GLY A 102 -57.51 36.29 -24.12
CA GLY A 102 -56.80 37.37 -24.77
C GLY A 102 -55.61 37.79 -23.91
N ASN A 103 -54.39 37.41 -24.32
CA ASN A 103 -53.09 38.09 -24.12
C ASN A 103 -51.95 37.06 -24.22
N LEU A 104 -51.60 36.67 -25.45
CA LEU A 104 -50.39 35.89 -25.74
C LEU A 104 -49.18 36.76 -26.13
N ALA A 105 -49.36 38.09 -26.23
CA ALA A 105 -48.31 38.98 -26.74
C ALA A 105 -47.43 39.61 -25.64
N THR A 106 -47.67 39.34 -24.34
CA THR A 106 -47.08 40.14 -23.25
C THR A 106 -46.31 39.36 -22.17
N HIS A 107 -45.93 38.09 -22.37
CA HIS A 107 -45.14 37.36 -21.37
C HIS A 107 -43.90 36.67 -21.94
N ASN A 108 -42.73 37.00 -21.37
CA ASN A 108 -41.50 36.20 -21.45
C ASN A 108 -41.75 34.89 -20.69
N MET A 109 -42.13 33.83 -21.41
CA MET A 109 -42.28 32.48 -20.84
C MET A 109 -41.04 31.63 -21.15
N GLY A 110 -40.64 30.77 -20.20
CA GLY A 110 -39.56 29.80 -20.42
C GLY A 110 -39.98 28.69 -21.40
N MET A 111 -39.02 28.04 -22.05
CA MET A 111 -39.29 26.98 -23.06
C MET A 111 -40.19 25.86 -22.52
N PHE A 112 -39.99 25.48 -21.25
CA PHE A 112 -40.80 24.45 -20.58
C PHE A 112 -42.23 24.92 -20.27
N GLU A 113 -42.43 26.19 -19.93
CA GLU A 113 -43.75 26.77 -19.71
C GLU A 113 -44.52 26.87 -21.02
N TYR A 114 -43.83 27.25 -22.11
CA TYR A 114 -44.41 27.26 -23.46
C TYR A 114 -44.79 25.85 -23.92
N PHE A 115 -43.94 24.85 -23.65
CA PHE A 115 -44.23 23.45 -23.97
C PHE A 115 -45.47 22.94 -23.22
N TRP A 116 -45.57 23.17 -21.91
CA TRP A 116 -46.75 22.81 -21.13
C TRP A 116 -48.00 23.57 -21.57
N TYR A 117 -47.86 24.84 -21.95
CA TYR A 117 -48.95 25.63 -22.50
C TYR A 117 -49.49 25.03 -23.81
N GLU A 118 -48.63 24.70 -24.77
CA GLU A 118 -49.05 24.09 -26.05
C GLU A 118 -49.60 22.68 -25.85
N LEU A 119 -49.04 21.86 -24.95
CA LEU A 119 -49.59 20.54 -24.62
C LEU A 119 -51.01 20.67 -24.02
N ARG A 120 -51.19 21.59 -23.06
CA ARG A 120 -52.49 21.85 -22.43
C ARG A 120 -53.50 22.40 -23.44
N ARG A 121 -53.06 23.26 -24.35
CA ARG A 121 -53.87 23.80 -25.45
C ARG A 121 -54.28 22.70 -26.43
N GLY A 122 -53.38 21.78 -26.78
CA GLY A 122 -53.68 20.60 -27.60
C GLY A 122 -54.73 19.69 -26.96
N ILE A 123 -54.60 19.44 -25.64
CA ILE A 123 -55.60 18.68 -24.87
C ILE A 123 -56.95 19.42 -24.85
N MET A 124 -56.97 20.73 -24.63
CA MET A 124 -58.21 21.53 -24.68
C MET A 124 -58.86 21.51 -26.06
N TYR A 125 -58.08 21.53 -27.14
CA TYR A 125 -58.59 21.45 -28.52
C TYR A 125 -59.24 20.08 -28.80
N ILE A 126 -58.58 18.99 -28.38
CA ILE A 126 -59.15 17.63 -28.48
C ILE A 126 -60.43 17.54 -27.64
N TRP A 127 -60.43 18.10 -26.43
CA TRP A 127 -61.61 18.13 -25.57
C TRP A 127 -62.75 18.95 -26.16
N PHE A 128 -62.46 20.09 -26.80
CA PHE A 128 -63.44 20.90 -27.52
C PHE A 128 -64.06 20.14 -28.70
N ILE A 129 -63.27 19.41 -29.48
CA ILE A 129 -63.75 18.57 -30.58
C ILE A 129 -64.66 17.45 -30.06
N LEU A 130 -64.25 16.78 -28.98
CA LEU A 130 -64.95 15.60 -28.46
C LEU A 130 -66.21 15.96 -27.65
N PHE A 131 -66.19 17.02 -26.86
CA PHE A 131 -67.23 17.34 -25.88
C PHE A 131 -67.89 18.71 -26.06
N GLY A 132 -67.18 19.71 -26.62
CA GLY A 132 -67.69 21.07 -26.80
C GLY A 132 -68.84 21.19 -27.81
N ARG A 133 -68.98 20.22 -28.73
CA ARG A 133 -70.02 20.21 -29.77
C ARG A 133 -71.44 19.92 -29.26
N LYS A 134 -71.63 19.47 -28.01
CA LYS A 134 -72.95 19.06 -27.49
C LYS A 134 -73.58 20.10 -26.54
N LYS A 135 -73.77 21.33 -27.00
CA LYS A 135 -74.77 22.24 -26.41
C LYS A 135 -75.49 23.06 -27.48
N LYS A 136 -76.44 22.42 -28.17
CA LYS A 136 -77.79 22.96 -28.41
C LYS A 136 -78.70 21.83 -28.90
N GLU A 137 -79.93 21.88 -28.39
CA GLU A 137 -81.06 20.95 -28.53
C GLU A 137 -81.03 19.67 -27.68
N LYS A 138 -81.76 19.75 -26.56
CA LYS A 138 -82.32 18.61 -25.83
C LYS A 138 -83.22 17.82 -26.78
N LYS A 139 -82.77 16.65 -27.23
CA LYS A 139 -83.64 15.56 -27.67
C LYS A 139 -83.39 14.36 -26.76
N LEU A 140 -84.48 13.72 -26.36
CA LEU A 140 -84.61 12.63 -25.39
C LEU A 140 -83.54 11.54 -25.55
N PRO A 141 -83.08 10.89 -24.45
CA PRO A 141 -82.01 9.92 -24.55
C PRO A 141 -82.54 8.61 -25.17
N HIS A 142 -82.17 8.34 -26.41
CA HIS A 142 -82.07 6.96 -26.88
C HIS A 142 -80.76 6.39 -26.32
N TYR A 143 -80.88 5.43 -25.40
CA TYR A 143 -79.76 4.64 -24.89
C TYR A 143 -79.15 3.87 -26.07
N LYS A 144 -78.07 4.41 -26.65
CA LYS A 144 -77.31 3.71 -27.68
C LYS A 144 -76.62 2.56 -26.97
N LYS A 145 -77.12 1.33 -27.20
CA LYS A 145 -76.57 0.08 -26.70
C LYS A 145 -75.06 0.11 -26.91
N TYR A 146 -74.29 0.20 -25.83
CA TYR A 146 -72.83 0.13 -25.88
C TYR A 146 -72.49 -1.19 -26.60
N ASN A 147 -71.75 -1.11 -27.71
CA ASN A 147 -71.19 -2.28 -28.35
C ASN A 147 -70.20 -2.91 -27.36
N GLY A 148 -70.66 -3.90 -26.58
CA GLY A 148 -69.82 -4.65 -25.64
C GLY A 148 -68.57 -5.22 -26.32
N GLN A 149 -68.64 -5.46 -27.64
CA GLN A 149 -67.51 -5.85 -28.47
C GLN A 149 -66.37 -4.82 -28.48
N ILE A 150 -66.65 -3.52 -28.57
CA ILE A 150 -65.60 -2.48 -28.58
C ILE A 150 -64.95 -2.38 -27.19
N PHE A 151 -65.75 -2.47 -26.13
CA PHE A 151 -65.24 -2.48 -24.75
C PHE A 151 -64.33 -3.69 -24.49
N LEU A 152 -64.74 -4.88 -24.92
CA LEU A 152 -63.93 -6.10 -24.80
C LEU A 152 -62.63 -6.02 -25.61
N ILE A 153 -62.65 -5.44 -26.81
CA ILE A 153 -61.44 -5.21 -27.62
C ILE A 153 -60.49 -4.24 -26.90
N THR A 154 -61.00 -3.13 -26.36
CA THR A 154 -60.16 -2.17 -25.62
C THR A 154 -59.60 -2.74 -24.33
N LEU A 155 -60.38 -3.55 -23.61
CA LEU A 155 -59.96 -4.21 -22.39
C LEU A 155 -58.92 -5.30 -22.67
N GLY A 156 -59.13 -6.09 -23.72
CA GLY A 156 -58.17 -7.11 -24.19
C GLY A 156 -56.85 -6.50 -24.64
N LEU A 157 -56.87 -5.38 -25.37
CA LEU A 157 -55.67 -4.64 -25.76
C LEU A 157 -54.93 -4.08 -24.52
N PHE A 158 -55.66 -3.51 -23.56
CA PHE A 158 -55.06 -3.01 -22.33
C PHE A 158 -54.39 -4.13 -21.53
N ILE A 159 -55.06 -5.27 -21.35
CA ILE A 159 -54.49 -6.44 -20.67
C ILE A 159 -53.27 -6.98 -21.45
N SER A 160 -53.33 -7.02 -22.78
CA SER A 160 -52.21 -7.45 -23.62
C SER A 160 -50.99 -6.54 -23.47
N ILE A 161 -51.19 -5.22 -23.44
CA ILE A 161 -50.11 -4.25 -23.18
C ILE A 161 -49.55 -4.43 -21.76
N LEU A 162 -50.41 -4.65 -20.77
CA LEU A 162 -49.99 -4.85 -19.38
C LEU A 162 -49.18 -6.15 -19.22
N LEU A 163 -49.61 -7.22 -19.90
CA LEU A 163 -48.90 -8.49 -19.96
C LEU A 163 -47.54 -8.34 -20.69
N LEU A 164 -47.50 -7.60 -21.79
CA LEU A 164 -46.26 -7.31 -22.52
C LEU A 164 -45.28 -6.53 -21.65
N LEU A 165 -45.73 -5.50 -20.93
CA LEU A 165 -44.91 -4.73 -19.99
C LEU A 165 -44.43 -5.60 -18.83
N PHE A 166 -45.26 -6.53 -18.34
CA PHE A 166 -44.88 -7.48 -17.30
C PHE A 166 -43.80 -8.46 -17.77
N ILE A 167 -43.95 -9.05 -18.96
CA ILE A 167 -42.96 -9.94 -19.57
C ILE A 167 -41.66 -9.16 -19.86
N PHE A 168 -41.77 -7.94 -20.40
CA PHE A 168 -40.63 -7.07 -20.67
C PHE A 168 -39.88 -6.69 -19.38
N HIS A 169 -40.60 -6.42 -18.29
CA HIS A 169 -40.00 -6.14 -16.98
C HIS A 169 -39.13 -7.30 -16.48
N ILE A 170 -39.61 -8.54 -16.60
CA ILE A 170 -38.87 -9.75 -16.18
C ILE A 170 -37.74 -10.10 -17.15
N ALA A 171 -37.97 -9.94 -18.46
CA ALA A 171 -36.99 -10.30 -19.49
C ALA A 171 -35.79 -9.34 -19.58
N VAL A 172 -35.98 -8.07 -19.21
CA VAL A 172 -34.96 -7.01 -19.39
C VAL A 172 -34.15 -6.74 -18.12
N SER A 173 -34.59 -7.21 -16.94
CA SER A 173 -33.87 -7.00 -15.69
C SER A 173 -32.53 -7.73 -15.70
N LYS A 174 -31.42 -7.01 -15.93
CA LYS A 174 -30.05 -7.49 -15.81
C LYS A 174 -29.38 -6.86 -14.60
N THR A 175 -28.50 -7.59 -13.93
CA THR A 175 -27.69 -7.08 -12.81
C THR A 175 -26.24 -7.43 -13.05
N THR A 176 -25.36 -6.44 -13.06
CA THR A 176 -23.92 -6.62 -13.17
C THR A 176 -23.32 -6.37 -11.79
N VAL A 177 -22.62 -7.38 -11.28
CA VAL A 177 -21.91 -7.37 -10.01
C VAL A 177 -20.42 -7.28 -10.34
N THR A 178 -19.85 -6.10 -10.17
CA THR A 178 -18.42 -5.87 -10.34
C THR A 178 -17.73 -6.07 -9.00
N VAL A 179 -16.83 -7.05 -8.91
CA VAL A 179 -16.14 -7.43 -7.67
C VAL A 179 -14.66 -7.17 -7.75
N ARG A 180 -14.07 -6.78 -6.63
CA ARG A 180 -12.63 -6.86 -6.39
C ARG A 180 -12.36 -8.10 -5.52
N PRO A 181 -11.73 -9.15 -6.06
CA PRO A 181 -11.45 -10.38 -5.31
C PRO A 181 -10.58 -10.10 -4.09
N GLN A 182 -10.77 -10.85 -3.00
CA GLN A 182 -9.83 -10.81 -1.89
C GLN A 182 -8.53 -11.55 -2.27
N ILE A 183 -7.39 -10.92 -1.99
CA ILE A 183 -6.06 -11.49 -2.19
C ILE A 183 -5.64 -12.19 -0.90
N MET A 184 -5.26 -13.46 -1.01
CA MET A 184 -4.74 -14.27 0.08
C MET A 184 -3.27 -14.54 -0.18
N VAL A 185 -2.42 -14.24 0.79
CA VAL A 185 -1.01 -14.62 0.80
C VAL A 185 -0.84 -15.80 1.75
N GLU A 186 -0.35 -16.92 1.25
CA GLU A 186 -0.11 -18.12 2.06
C GLU A 186 1.32 -18.61 1.90
N SER A 187 1.89 -19.11 2.99
CA SER A 187 3.21 -19.73 2.96
C SER A 187 3.08 -21.21 2.61
N ILE A 188 3.93 -21.67 1.70
CA ILE A 188 3.92 -23.04 1.16
C ILE A 188 5.07 -23.81 1.81
N PRO A 189 4.83 -24.54 2.91
CA PRO A 189 5.85 -25.41 3.48
C PRO A 189 5.95 -26.71 2.68
N ALA A 190 7.17 -27.10 2.32
CA ALA A 190 7.44 -28.44 1.79
C ALA A 190 8.80 -28.98 2.25
N ASN A 191 8.85 -30.30 2.42
CA ASN A 191 10.09 -30.99 2.81
C ASN A 191 10.90 -31.33 1.57
N VAL A 192 12.06 -30.69 1.44
CA VAL A 192 13.00 -30.86 0.33
C VAL A 192 14.25 -31.60 0.83
N THR A 193 14.74 -32.52 0.01
CA THR A 193 16.01 -33.21 0.26
C THR A 193 17.05 -32.67 -0.70
N TYR A 194 18.13 -32.12 -0.19
CA TYR A 194 19.26 -31.63 -0.95
C TYR A 194 20.36 -32.67 -0.98
N LYS A 195 20.94 -32.94 -2.15
CA LYS A 195 22.06 -33.90 -2.33
C LYS A 195 23.13 -33.37 -3.25
N ILE A 196 24.37 -33.78 -3.01
CA ILE A 196 25.45 -33.59 -3.99
C ILE A 196 25.22 -34.62 -5.10
N MET A 197 24.69 -34.20 -6.23
CA MET A 197 24.39 -35.11 -7.34
C MET A 197 25.69 -35.54 -8.04
N THR A 198 26.02 -36.83 -7.93
CA THR A 198 27.08 -37.50 -8.69
C THR A 198 26.45 -38.40 -9.75
N GLY A 199 25.94 -37.80 -10.84
CA GLY A 199 25.40 -38.51 -11.99
C GLY A 199 23.89 -38.31 -12.24
N SER A 200 23.40 -38.90 -13.34
CA SER A 200 22.02 -38.79 -13.80
C SER A 200 21.16 -39.92 -13.24
N LEU A 201 20.77 -39.81 -11.97
CA LEU A 201 19.71 -40.64 -11.40
C LEU A 201 18.42 -39.83 -11.33
N LEU A 202 17.33 -40.43 -11.80
CA LEU A 202 15.97 -39.93 -11.63
C LEU A 202 15.62 -40.01 -10.14
N GLU A 203 16.01 -38.98 -9.39
CA GLU A 203 15.59 -38.84 -7.99
C GLU A 203 14.15 -38.30 -7.92
N GLY A 204 13.46 -38.54 -6.81
CA GLY A 204 12.07 -38.11 -6.63
C GLY A 204 11.90 -36.59 -6.73
N ASP A 205 10.68 -36.12 -7.01
CA ASP A 205 10.38 -34.71 -7.30
C ASP A 205 10.78 -33.70 -6.20
N ASN A 206 11.00 -34.17 -4.97
CA ASN A 206 11.40 -33.36 -3.82
C ASN A 206 12.91 -33.40 -3.53
N VAL A 207 13.72 -33.91 -4.46
CA VAL A 207 15.17 -33.99 -4.33
C VAL A 207 15.85 -32.98 -5.25
N MET A 208 16.67 -32.10 -4.66
CA MET A 208 17.32 -30.99 -5.36
C MET A 208 18.84 -31.04 -5.20
N GLN A 209 19.55 -30.41 -6.13
CA GLN A 209 21.01 -30.34 -6.07
C GLN A 209 21.48 -29.39 -4.96
N MET A 210 22.54 -29.81 -4.26
CA MET A 210 23.41 -28.91 -3.49
C MET A 210 24.85 -29.04 -3.92
N LYS A 211 25.62 -27.97 -3.74
CA LYS A 211 27.06 -27.91 -3.98
C LYS A 211 27.79 -27.47 -2.72
N LYS A 212 29.06 -27.84 -2.64
CA LYS A 212 29.99 -27.37 -1.61
C LYS A 212 31.03 -26.48 -2.26
N LEU A 213 31.04 -25.20 -1.93
CA LEU A 213 32.11 -24.29 -2.30
C LEU A 213 33.21 -24.41 -1.25
N LYS A 214 34.46 -24.54 -1.70
CA LYS A 214 35.63 -24.63 -0.81
C LYS A 214 36.71 -23.68 -1.28
N PHE A 215 37.04 -22.69 -0.46
CA PHE A 215 38.11 -21.75 -0.78
C PHE A 215 38.77 -21.21 0.51
N PRO A 216 40.04 -20.82 0.45
CA PRO A 216 40.72 -20.22 1.58
C PRO A 216 40.20 -18.80 1.82
N VAL A 217 40.07 -18.43 3.09
CA VAL A 217 39.77 -17.06 3.53
C VAL A 217 40.89 -16.61 4.45
N GLU A 218 41.40 -15.41 4.22
CA GLU A 218 42.44 -14.82 5.04
C GLU A 218 42.09 -13.40 5.47
N ALA A 219 42.55 -13.04 6.66
CA ALA A 219 42.45 -11.68 7.17
C ALA A 219 43.67 -11.35 8.01
N SER A 220 44.14 -10.10 7.91
CA SER A 220 45.13 -9.54 8.83
C SER A 220 44.49 -8.44 9.68
N MET A 221 44.96 -8.31 10.91
CA MET A 221 44.58 -7.23 11.80
C MET A 221 45.70 -6.92 12.78
N ARG A 222 45.87 -5.63 13.06
CA ARG A 222 46.79 -5.15 14.09
C ARG A 222 46.06 -4.98 15.42
N PHE A 223 46.74 -5.33 16.50
CA PHE A 223 46.22 -5.31 17.85
C PHE A 223 47.20 -4.60 18.78
N SER A 224 46.71 -3.65 19.55
CA SER A 224 47.49 -3.00 20.60
C SER A 224 47.64 -3.93 21.81
N VAL A 225 48.87 -4.18 22.24
CA VAL A 225 49.22 -4.98 23.41
C VAL A 225 49.02 -4.12 24.66
N LYS A 226 48.25 -4.63 25.62
CA LYS A 226 47.91 -3.92 26.86
C LYS A 226 48.55 -4.53 28.09
N THR A 227 49.02 -5.78 27.99
CA THR A 227 49.67 -6.42 29.12
C THR A 227 51.00 -5.75 29.42
N ILE A 228 51.14 -5.17 30.61
CA ILE A 228 52.38 -4.52 31.06
C ILE A 228 53.26 -5.57 31.73
N ASP A 229 54.54 -5.61 31.38
CA ASP A 229 55.55 -6.43 32.07
C ASP A 229 55.86 -5.83 33.45
N PRO A 230 55.54 -6.51 34.55
CA PRO A 230 55.84 -6.03 35.90
C PRO A 230 57.33 -5.85 36.17
N GLU A 231 58.20 -6.64 35.51
CA GLU A 231 59.65 -6.60 35.69
C GLU A 231 60.29 -5.40 34.97
N SER A 232 59.53 -4.69 34.13
CA SER A 232 59.96 -3.43 33.51
C SER A 232 59.93 -2.22 34.46
N SER A 233 59.52 -2.42 35.71
CA SER A 233 59.57 -1.44 36.80
C SER A 233 61.01 -1.05 37.12
N ILE A 234 61.29 0.24 37.30
CA ILE A 234 62.59 0.70 37.83
C ILE A 234 62.49 0.77 39.35
N GLN A 235 63.41 0.11 40.04
CA GLN A 235 63.43 0.07 41.50
C GLN A 235 64.04 1.36 42.07
N ALA A 236 63.36 1.95 43.05
CA ALA A 236 63.90 3.09 43.80
C ALA A 236 65.12 2.66 44.63
N ARG A 237 66.10 3.55 44.74
CA ARG A 237 67.28 3.37 45.59
C ARG A 237 67.37 4.51 46.60
N GLY A 238 67.97 4.20 47.74
CA GLY A 238 68.29 5.23 48.72
C GLY A 238 69.09 4.70 49.89
N ILE A 239 69.51 5.64 50.73
CA ILE A 239 70.30 5.36 51.92
C ILE A 239 69.39 5.45 53.13
N ILE A 240 69.45 4.45 54.00
CA ILE A 240 68.78 4.47 55.30
C ILE A 240 69.82 4.46 56.42
N THR A 241 69.48 5.12 57.52
CA THR A 241 70.22 5.03 58.78
C THR A 241 69.53 4.00 59.65
N VAL A 242 70.25 2.94 59.99
CA VAL A 242 69.77 1.91 60.92
C VAL A 242 70.25 2.24 62.32
N TYR A 243 69.34 2.22 63.29
CA TYR A 243 69.58 2.50 64.68
C TYR A 243 69.54 1.21 65.49
N ASN A 244 70.46 1.08 66.45
CA ASN A 244 70.56 -0.05 67.35
C ASN A 244 70.67 0.45 68.79
N GLU A 245 69.59 0.28 69.56
CA GLU A 245 69.52 0.61 70.98
C GLU A 245 70.03 -0.53 71.88
N LEU A 246 70.46 -1.65 71.30
CA LEU A 246 70.94 -2.80 72.07
C LEU A 246 72.39 -2.61 72.52
N THR A 247 72.72 -3.22 73.65
CA THR A 247 74.09 -3.28 74.18
C THR A 247 74.99 -4.30 73.45
N VAL A 248 74.49 -4.89 72.36
CA VAL A 248 75.20 -5.84 71.50
C VAL A 248 75.20 -5.35 70.05
N ASN A 249 76.27 -5.66 69.31
CA ASN A 249 76.34 -5.34 67.89
C ASN A 249 75.27 -6.13 67.13
N GLN A 250 74.62 -5.49 66.17
CA GLN A 250 73.62 -6.12 65.31
C GLN A 250 74.19 -6.29 63.91
N GLU A 251 74.21 -7.51 63.41
CA GLU A 251 74.64 -7.82 62.05
C GLU A 251 73.42 -8.14 61.19
N LEU A 252 73.32 -7.48 60.04
CA LEU A 252 72.28 -7.69 59.04
C LEU A 252 72.92 -8.29 57.79
N ARG A 253 72.27 -9.33 57.24
CA ARG A 253 72.72 -10.01 56.03
C ARG A 253 72.35 -9.19 54.79
N PRO A 254 73.01 -9.41 53.64
CA PRO A 254 72.52 -8.97 52.35
C PRO A 254 71.08 -9.43 52.14
N SER A 255 70.30 -8.62 51.42
CA SER A 255 68.88 -8.85 51.17
C SER A 255 67.98 -8.85 52.41
N THR A 256 68.43 -8.26 53.53
CA THR A 256 67.59 -8.03 54.71
C THR A 256 66.45 -7.08 54.33
N ARG A 257 65.21 -7.46 54.67
CA ARG A 257 64.01 -6.68 54.33
C ARG A 257 63.81 -5.53 55.31
N PHE A 258 63.50 -4.37 54.76
CA PHE A 258 63.05 -3.17 55.46
C PHE A 258 61.66 -2.82 54.92
N ILE A 259 60.68 -2.63 55.80
CA ILE A 259 59.29 -2.40 55.41
C ILE A 259 58.78 -1.11 56.02
N THR A 260 58.27 -0.22 55.17
CA THR A 260 57.58 1.00 55.58
C THR A 260 56.19 0.69 56.13
N GLU A 261 55.56 1.61 56.86
CA GLU A 261 54.17 1.46 57.31
C GLU A 261 53.20 1.16 56.15
N LYS A 262 53.46 1.72 54.96
CA LYS A 262 52.67 1.48 53.73
C LYS A 262 52.92 0.12 53.08
N GLY A 263 53.74 -0.73 53.70
CA GLY A 263 54.04 -2.09 53.25
C GLY A 263 55.06 -2.18 52.11
N ILE A 264 55.71 -1.07 51.75
CA ILE A 264 56.74 -1.01 50.70
C ILE A 264 58.02 -1.67 51.22
N VAL A 265 58.55 -2.60 50.43
CA VAL A 265 59.67 -3.46 50.81
C VAL A 265 60.94 -2.96 50.14
N PHE A 266 61.99 -2.77 50.95
CA PHE A 266 63.34 -2.48 50.52
C PHE A 266 64.30 -3.56 51.02
N ARG A 267 65.43 -3.75 50.34
CA ARG A 267 66.43 -4.77 50.67
C ARG A 267 67.82 -4.17 50.73
N SER A 268 68.59 -4.54 51.75
CA SER A 268 70.03 -4.23 51.80
C SER A 268 70.78 -4.93 50.67
N LEU A 269 71.77 -4.25 50.10
CA LEU A 269 72.65 -4.82 49.10
C LEU A 269 73.78 -5.63 49.74
N ASP A 270 74.35 -5.10 50.82
CA ASP A 270 75.54 -5.65 51.47
C ASP A 270 75.30 -6.13 52.90
N TRP A 271 76.33 -6.77 53.47
CA TRP A 271 76.41 -7.04 54.90
C TRP A 271 76.60 -5.75 55.67
N VAL A 272 75.88 -5.62 56.78
CA VAL A 272 75.93 -4.41 57.60
C VAL A 272 76.17 -4.81 59.05
N ARG A 273 77.18 -4.20 59.66
CA ARG A 273 77.45 -4.32 61.08
C ARG A 273 77.09 -3.00 61.78
N ILE A 274 76.05 -3.04 62.59
CA ILE A 274 75.58 -1.89 63.37
C ILE A 274 76.20 -2.01 64.77
N PRO A 275 76.95 -1.00 65.24
CA PRO A 275 77.55 -1.04 66.56
C PRO A 275 76.49 -1.10 67.67
N LYS A 276 76.87 -1.56 68.85
CA LYS A 276 76.05 -1.47 70.06
C LYS A 276 75.85 -0.02 70.51
N SER A 277 74.81 0.24 71.29
CA SER A 277 74.67 1.49 72.04
C SER A 277 75.82 1.68 73.02
N HIS A 278 76.27 2.91 73.22
CA HIS A 278 77.32 3.25 74.17
C HIS A 278 76.95 4.52 74.95
N THR A 279 77.51 4.67 76.16
CA THR A 279 77.22 5.84 77.00
C THR A 279 78.37 6.82 76.90
N VAL A 280 78.07 8.05 76.47
CA VAL A 280 79.01 9.17 76.39
C VAL A 280 78.46 10.28 77.27
N ASN A 281 79.24 10.74 78.25
CA ASN A 281 78.86 11.82 79.18
C ASN A 281 77.51 11.59 79.90
N GLY A 282 77.18 10.34 80.24
CA GLY A 282 75.93 9.97 80.93
C GLY A 282 74.69 9.89 80.03
N LEU A 283 74.82 10.18 78.74
CA LEU A 283 73.77 10.01 77.73
C LEU A 283 74.02 8.71 76.94
N THR A 284 72.97 7.90 76.76
CA THR A 284 73.05 6.67 75.94
C THR A 284 72.88 7.05 74.47
N GLU A 285 73.95 6.93 73.69
CA GLU A 285 73.92 7.08 72.24
C GLU A 285 73.69 5.73 71.57
N MET A 286 72.78 5.71 70.60
CA MET A 286 72.46 4.52 69.82
C MET A 286 73.59 4.21 68.85
N GLY A 287 73.81 2.93 68.57
CA GLY A 287 74.67 2.56 67.45
C GLY A 287 73.98 2.86 66.12
N THR A 288 74.69 3.45 65.17
CA THR A 288 74.14 3.76 63.84
C THR A 288 75.00 3.22 62.72
N ALA A 289 74.37 2.77 61.64
CA ALA A 289 75.04 2.47 60.38
C ALA A 289 74.21 2.97 59.19
N GLU A 290 74.88 3.47 58.16
CA GLU A 290 74.25 3.89 56.91
C GLU A 290 74.38 2.79 55.87
N ILE A 291 73.26 2.48 55.21
CA ILE A 291 73.19 1.36 54.29
C ILE A 291 72.40 1.74 53.05
N GLU A 292 72.88 1.30 51.88
CA GLU A 292 72.12 1.41 50.63
C GLU A 292 71.08 0.29 50.57
N VAL A 293 69.86 0.67 50.22
CA VAL A 293 68.76 -0.25 49.98
C VAL A 293 68.12 -0.01 48.62
N VAL A 294 67.61 -1.09 48.04
CA VAL A 294 66.84 -1.07 46.79
C VAL A 294 65.41 -1.54 47.06
N ALA A 295 64.44 -0.89 46.43
CA ALA A 295 63.03 -1.32 46.48
C ALA A 295 62.88 -2.70 45.82
N ASP A 296 62.06 -3.57 46.39
CA ASP A 296 61.64 -4.80 45.73
C ASP A 296 60.68 -4.48 44.57
N ASN A 297 60.41 -5.41 43.65
CA ASN A 297 59.43 -5.17 42.57
C ASN A 297 58.00 -5.12 43.12
N TYR A 298 57.74 -5.88 44.18
CA TYR A 298 56.43 -6.03 44.80
C TYR A 298 56.45 -5.65 46.27
N ASP A 299 55.38 -5.00 46.72
CA ASP A 299 55.15 -4.72 48.13
C ASP A 299 54.70 -5.97 48.90
N SER A 300 54.55 -5.84 50.22
CA SER A 300 54.10 -6.94 51.09
C SER A 300 52.73 -7.52 50.71
N ALA A 301 51.91 -6.79 49.95
CA ALA A 301 50.60 -7.22 49.44
C ALA A 301 50.66 -7.70 47.97
N LYS A 302 51.85 -7.94 47.41
CA LYS A 302 52.09 -8.36 46.02
C LYS A 302 51.64 -7.34 44.97
N ARG A 303 51.63 -6.04 45.30
CA ARG A 303 51.39 -4.96 44.33
C ARG A 303 52.70 -4.37 43.85
N ILE A 304 52.75 -3.93 42.60
CA ILE A 304 53.94 -3.28 42.03
C ILE A 304 54.28 -2.03 42.83
N ILE A 305 55.56 -1.88 43.18
CA ILE A 305 56.06 -0.71 43.92
C ILE A 305 56.23 0.48 42.97
N GLY A 306 57.08 0.35 41.94
CA GLY A 306 57.32 1.40 40.94
C GLY A 306 57.56 2.78 41.56
N ASP A 307 56.78 3.77 41.14
CA ASP A 307 56.88 5.16 41.63
C ASP A 307 56.70 5.27 43.15
N ARG A 308 55.94 4.35 43.77
CA ARG A 308 55.68 4.36 45.22
C ARG A 308 56.96 4.12 46.02
N GLY A 309 57.99 3.53 45.41
CA GLY A 309 59.29 3.30 46.03
C GLY A 309 60.05 4.59 46.37
N ASN A 310 59.66 5.72 45.77
CA ASN A 310 60.21 7.04 46.08
C ASN A 310 59.60 7.56 47.39
N ILE A 311 60.21 7.17 48.52
CA ILE A 311 59.82 7.60 49.87
C ILE A 311 60.59 8.86 50.29
N LEU A 312 60.00 9.65 51.19
CA LEU A 312 60.62 10.88 51.71
C LEU A 312 61.66 10.58 52.79
N ALA A 313 62.62 11.49 52.95
CA ALA A 313 63.55 11.51 54.07
C ALA A 313 62.79 11.45 55.41
N GLY A 314 63.34 10.72 56.38
CA GLY A 314 62.74 10.50 57.69
C GLY A 314 61.65 9.43 57.74
N THR A 315 61.26 8.82 56.61
CA THR A 315 60.31 7.69 56.61
C THR A 315 60.82 6.54 57.46
N ASP A 316 59.99 6.03 58.38
CA ASP A 316 60.32 4.91 59.25
C ASP A 316 60.24 3.57 58.52
N LEU A 317 61.23 2.71 58.75
CA LEU A 317 61.29 1.35 58.24
C LEU A 317 61.55 0.34 59.37
N THR A 318 60.78 -0.74 59.33
CA THR A 318 60.88 -1.85 60.28
C THR A 318 61.59 -3.05 59.64
N ILE A 319 62.25 -3.86 60.46
CA ILE A 319 62.98 -5.05 60.01
C ILE A 319 62.19 -6.31 60.41
N PRO A 320 61.25 -6.79 59.59
CA PRO A 320 60.40 -7.93 59.94
C PRO A 320 61.18 -9.24 60.19
N GLY A 321 62.40 -9.34 59.66
CA GLY A 321 63.26 -10.51 59.84
C GLY A 321 63.84 -10.67 61.24
N LEU A 322 63.82 -9.64 62.08
CA LEU A 322 64.27 -9.72 63.47
C LEU A 322 63.23 -10.50 64.30
N LYS A 323 63.64 -11.56 64.99
CA LYS A 323 62.73 -12.36 65.83
C LYS A 323 62.42 -11.68 67.18
N PHE A 324 63.37 -10.90 67.69
CA PHE A 324 63.30 -10.20 68.98
C PHE A 324 63.76 -8.75 68.78
N ASN A 325 63.40 -7.84 69.71
CA ASN A 325 63.88 -6.45 69.75
C ASN A 325 63.57 -5.61 68.49
N ARG A 326 62.41 -5.81 67.85
CA ARG A 326 61.98 -5.07 66.65
C ARG A 326 61.72 -3.59 66.91
N ASP A 327 61.42 -3.26 68.16
CA ASP A 327 61.25 -1.92 68.71
C ASP A 327 62.59 -1.19 68.90
N LYS A 328 63.67 -1.94 69.14
CA LYS A 328 65.01 -1.40 69.48
C LYS A 328 65.98 -1.34 68.31
N VAL A 329 65.64 -1.98 67.19
CA VAL A 329 66.41 -1.95 65.95
C VAL A 329 65.47 -1.59 64.80
N TYR A 330 65.57 -0.35 64.33
CA TYR A 330 64.74 0.22 63.28
C TYR A 330 65.60 1.05 62.34
N ALA A 331 65.04 1.48 61.21
CA ALA A 331 65.74 2.34 60.27
C ALA A 331 64.88 3.54 59.87
N LYS A 332 65.54 4.62 59.47
CA LYS A 332 64.90 5.78 58.86
C LYS A 332 65.55 6.11 57.53
N ALA A 333 64.78 6.57 56.56
CA ALA A 333 65.33 7.10 55.30
C ALA A 333 66.21 8.32 55.60
N LYS A 334 67.48 8.29 55.20
CA LYS A 334 68.41 9.42 55.41
C LYS A 334 68.10 10.58 54.46
N MET A 335 67.66 10.25 53.25
CA MET A 335 67.31 11.19 52.19
C MET A 335 66.10 10.67 51.40
N ASP A 336 65.56 11.51 50.52
CA ASP A 336 64.51 11.10 49.59
C ASP A 336 65.04 9.98 48.68
N PHE A 337 64.23 8.94 48.52
CA PHE A 337 64.52 7.86 47.60
C PHE A 337 64.11 8.27 46.19
N VAL A 338 64.94 7.93 45.22
CA VAL A 338 64.73 8.31 43.82
C VAL A 338 64.94 7.13 42.88
N GLY A 339 64.44 7.27 41.66
CA GLY A 339 64.62 6.29 40.59
C GLY A 339 63.49 5.26 40.45
N GLY A 340 62.57 5.18 41.41
CA GLY A 340 61.38 4.35 41.30
C GLY A 340 60.51 4.80 40.14
N LYS A 341 60.24 3.92 39.18
CA LYS A 341 59.31 4.17 38.07
C LYS A 341 58.35 3.02 37.86
N ASN A 342 57.07 3.33 37.62
CA ASN A 342 56.09 2.33 37.21
C ASN A 342 56.51 1.62 35.91
N PRO A 343 56.16 0.33 35.75
CA PRO A 343 56.45 -0.41 34.52
C PRO A 343 55.70 0.21 33.34
N SER A 344 56.37 0.30 32.21
CA SER A 344 55.84 0.96 31.00
C SER A 344 56.00 0.12 29.74
N ARG A 345 56.64 -1.05 29.81
CA ARG A 345 56.84 -1.90 28.63
C ARG A 345 55.67 -2.87 28.50
N HIS A 346 55.01 -2.83 27.35
CA HIS A 346 54.02 -3.83 27.00
C HIS A 346 54.70 -5.11 26.55
N GLN A 347 54.14 -6.25 26.95
CA GLN A 347 54.65 -7.58 26.66
C GLN A 347 53.58 -8.45 26.04
N VAL A 348 53.95 -9.14 24.96
CA VAL A 348 53.06 -10.07 24.27
C VAL A 348 52.87 -11.32 25.12
N THR A 349 51.65 -11.51 25.64
CA THR A 349 51.29 -12.71 26.42
C THR A 349 50.36 -13.64 25.65
N GLU A 350 50.47 -14.94 25.93
CA GLU A 350 49.63 -15.97 25.30
C GLU A 350 48.13 -15.68 25.48
N LYS A 351 47.71 -15.34 26.71
CA LYS A 351 46.32 -15.00 27.04
C LYS A 351 45.76 -13.85 26.20
N GLU A 352 46.57 -12.82 25.96
CA GLU A 352 46.17 -11.66 25.17
C GLU A 352 46.08 -12.01 23.67
N VAL A 353 47.06 -12.77 23.16
CA VAL A 353 47.06 -13.27 21.78
C VAL A 353 45.86 -14.17 21.50
N GLU A 354 45.47 -15.07 22.42
CA GLU A 354 44.25 -15.88 22.28
C GLU A 354 42.99 -15.00 22.13
N GLY A 355 42.92 -13.87 22.85
CA GLY A 355 41.84 -12.90 22.72
C GLY A 355 41.80 -12.24 21.34
N PHE A 356 42.96 -11.87 20.81
CA PHE A 356 43.09 -11.32 19.46
C PHE A 356 42.72 -12.34 18.38
N GLN A 357 43.16 -13.59 18.51
CA GLN A 357 42.81 -14.68 17.60
C GLN A 357 41.29 -14.92 17.54
N LYS A 358 40.58 -14.89 18.68
CA LYS A 358 39.11 -14.97 18.72
C LYS A 358 38.45 -13.82 17.96
N THR A 359 38.95 -12.60 18.15
CA THR A 359 38.44 -11.41 17.44
C THR A 359 38.68 -11.53 15.93
N LEU A 360 39.86 -11.98 15.54
CA LEU A 360 40.21 -12.20 14.13
C LEU A 360 39.40 -13.33 13.50
N LEU A 361 39.09 -14.40 14.25
CA LEU A 361 38.24 -15.49 13.79
C LEU A 361 36.83 -15.01 13.41
N GLU A 362 36.20 -14.15 14.22
CA GLU A 362 34.90 -13.57 13.90
C GLU A 362 34.95 -12.69 12.64
N LYS A 363 36.05 -11.95 12.45
CA LYS A 363 36.29 -11.19 11.22
C LYS A 363 36.42 -12.10 9.99
N ILE A 364 37.19 -13.19 10.10
CA ILE A 364 37.34 -14.20 9.03
C ILE A 364 35.99 -14.83 8.70
N LYS A 365 35.17 -15.16 9.71
CA LYS A 365 33.82 -15.69 9.51
C LYS A 365 32.96 -14.75 8.68
N LYS A 366 32.94 -13.47 9.04
CA LYS A 366 32.18 -12.44 8.31
C LYS A 366 32.65 -12.31 6.87
N ILE A 367 33.95 -12.16 6.64
CA ILE A 367 34.54 -12.07 5.28
C ILE A 367 34.19 -13.32 4.46
N GLY A 368 34.24 -14.51 5.07
CA GLY A 368 33.88 -15.74 4.39
C GLY A 368 32.42 -15.80 3.94
N ILE A 369 31.49 -15.29 4.75
CA ILE A 369 30.08 -15.17 4.39
C ILE A 369 29.93 -14.19 3.21
N ASP A 370 30.54 -13.02 3.30
CA ASP A 370 30.44 -11.96 2.30
C ASP A 370 30.98 -12.43 0.93
N ILE A 371 32.15 -13.08 0.90
CA ILE A 371 32.72 -13.66 -0.33
C ILE A 371 31.81 -14.76 -0.90
N THR A 372 31.21 -15.58 -0.04
CA THR A 372 30.28 -16.62 -0.49
C THR A 372 29.05 -16.02 -1.16
N GLN A 373 28.47 -14.97 -0.56
CA GLN A 373 27.33 -14.26 -1.13
C GLN A 373 27.68 -13.58 -2.45
N GLU A 374 28.84 -12.95 -2.53
CA GLU A 374 29.35 -12.34 -3.75
C GLU A 374 29.52 -13.37 -4.88
N LYS A 375 30.13 -14.53 -4.59
CA LYS A 375 30.25 -15.64 -5.55
C LYS A 375 28.90 -16.12 -6.08
N ILE A 376 27.88 -16.18 -5.22
CA ILE A 376 26.51 -16.55 -5.61
C ILE A 376 25.88 -15.46 -6.50
N GLN A 377 25.96 -14.18 -6.09
CA GLN A 377 25.35 -13.07 -6.82
C GLN A 377 25.97 -12.86 -8.20
N ASN A 378 27.30 -13.04 -8.31
CA ASN A 378 28.04 -12.88 -9.56
C ASN A 378 27.98 -14.12 -10.46
N ASN A 379 27.23 -15.16 -10.09
CA ASN A 379 27.16 -16.44 -10.81
C ASN A 379 28.55 -16.98 -11.16
N ASP A 380 29.45 -17.04 -10.17
CA ASP A 380 30.80 -17.60 -10.32
C ASP A 380 30.74 -18.95 -11.06
N PRO A 381 31.67 -19.26 -11.98
CA PRO A 381 31.69 -20.53 -12.71
C PRO A 381 31.59 -21.77 -11.82
N GLU A 382 32.11 -21.72 -10.58
CA GLU A 382 32.00 -22.81 -9.59
C GLU A 382 30.54 -23.00 -9.09
N VAL A 383 29.76 -21.92 -9.04
CA VAL A 383 28.35 -21.93 -8.66
C VAL A 383 27.50 -22.48 -9.80
N GLY A 384 27.66 -21.93 -11.01
CA GLY A 384 27.03 -22.45 -12.23
C GLY A 384 25.52 -22.69 -12.11
N GLY A 385 24.73 -21.63 -11.97
CA GLY A 385 23.26 -21.64 -11.87
C GLY A 385 22.74 -20.68 -10.81
N GLU A 386 21.42 -20.65 -10.60
CA GLU A 386 20.79 -19.85 -9.55
C GLU A 386 20.76 -20.63 -8.22
N TYR A 387 21.72 -20.32 -7.36
CA TYR A 387 21.85 -20.94 -6.04
C TYR A 387 21.55 -19.95 -4.92
N MET A 388 21.26 -20.46 -3.73
CA MET A 388 21.25 -19.67 -2.49
C MET A 388 22.09 -20.34 -1.42
N LEU A 389 22.61 -19.53 -0.50
CA LEU A 389 23.34 -20.01 0.66
C LEU A 389 22.39 -20.78 1.60
N PHE A 390 22.80 -21.96 2.03
CA PHE A 390 22.10 -22.67 3.10
C PHE A 390 22.39 -21.96 4.44
N ALA A 391 21.36 -21.54 5.18
CA ALA A 391 21.49 -20.67 6.36
C ALA A 391 22.55 -21.12 7.37
N ASP A 392 22.60 -22.42 7.66
CA ASP A 392 23.60 -23.07 8.52
C ASP A 392 24.56 -23.94 7.69
N GLY A 393 24.95 -23.44 6.52
CA GLY A 393 25.73 -24.15 5.51
C GLY A 393 27.21 -23.82 5.54
N ILE A 394 27.66 -22.90 6.40
CA ILE A 394 29.05 -22.43 6.43
C ILE A 394 29.80 -23.08 7.59
N SER A 395 30.94 -23.68 7.27
CA SER A 395 31.89 -24.19 8.25
C SER A 395 33.32 -23.77 7.90
N PHE A 396 34.16 -23.70 8.93
CA PHE A 396 35.57 -23.36 8.81
C PHE A 396 36.41 -24.53 9.33
N SER A 397 37.42 -24.94 8.56
CA SER A 397 38.44 -25.91 8.98
C SER A 397 39.84 -25.30 8.85
N ASP A 398 40.84 -26.00 9.39
CA ASP A 398 42.26 -25.67 9.21
C ASP A 398 42.61 -24.22 9.60
N VAL A 399 41.97 -23.70 10.65
CA VAL A 399 42.20 -22.34 11.14
C VAL A 399 43.62 -22.23 11.69
N LYS A 400 44.41 -21.33 11.13
CA LYS A 400 45.78 -21.03 11.56
C LYS A 400 45.93 -19.54 11.80
N PHE A 401 46.72 -19.20 12.81
CA PHE A 401 47.07 -17.83 13.16
C PHE A 401 48.58 -17.68 13.23
N ASP A 402 49.10 -16.66 12.56
CA ASP A 402 50.51 -16.33 12.51
C ASP A 402 50.71 -14.88 12.92
N ILE A 403 51.66 -14.63 13.83
CA ILE A 403 52.09 -13.26 14.19
C ILE A 403 53.07 -12.80 13.10
N VAL A 404 52.55 -12.10 12.10
CA VAL A 404 53.32 -11.70 10.91
C VAL A 404 54.28 -10.54 11.17
N SER A 405 54.09 -9.82 12.28
CA SER A 405 55.00 -8.78 12.75
C SER A 405 56.29 -9.34 13.39
N GLY A 406 56.39 -10.66 13.59
CA GLY A 406 57.61 -11.37 13.98
C GLY A 406 57.83 -11.55 15.48
N GLN A 407 56.98 -10.97 16.33
CA GLN A 407 57.07 -11.09 17.80
C GLN A 407 56.69 -12.49 18.27
N LYS A 408 57.37 -12.94 19.33
CA LYS A 408 57.11 -14.16 20.08
C LYS A 408 56.48 -13.84 21.44
N TYR A 409 55.95 -14.87 22.09
CA TYR A 409 55.50 -14.73 23.48
C TYR A 409 56.66 -14.30 24.37
N GLY A 410 56.42 -13.26 25.17
CA GLY A 410 57.42 -12.63 26.03
C GLY A 410 58.14 -11.44 25.40
N ASP A 411 58.04 -11.22 24.09
CA ASP A 411 58.64 -10.06 23.43
C ASP A 411 57.94 -8.77 23.84
N PHE A 412 58.70 -7.67 23.87
CA PHE A 412 58.17 -6.33 24.14
C PHE A 412 57.69 -5.68 22.85
N SER A 413 56.41 -5.29 22.81
CA SER A 413 55.83 -4.54 21.69
C SER A 413 54.55 -3.85 22.12
N ASP A 414 54.29 -2.66 21.59
CA ASP A 414 53.02 -1.94 21.79
C ASP A 414 51.91 -2.44 20.86
N GLU A 415 52.28 -3.04 19.73
CA GLU A 415 51.36 -3.54 18.72
C GLU A 415 51.89 -4.83 18.10
N ILE A 416 51.00 -5.75 17.75
CA ILE A 416 51.30 -6.93 16.94
C ILE A 416 50.31 -7.06 15.80
N GLU A 417 50.77 -7.60 14.67
CA GLU A 417 49.94 -7.93 13.53
C GLU A 417 49.75 -9.45 13.44
N ILE A 418 48.50 -9.89 13.45
CA ILE A 418 48.14 -11.30 13.35
C ILE A 418 47.42 -11.51 12.01
N LYS A 419 47.93 -12.46 11.23
CA LYS A 419 47.28 -13.00 10.06
C LYS A 419 46.59 -14.31 10.42
N GLY A 420 45.33 -14.43 10.08
CA GLY A 420 44.56 -15.66 10.23
C GLY A 420 44.19 -16.20 8.86
N THR A 421 44.29 -17.52 8.71
CA THR A 421 43.87 -18.25 7.51
C THR A 421 42.92 -19.36 7.92
N ALA A 422 41.87 -19.59 7.15
CA ALA A 422 40.93 -20.68 7.37
C ALA A 422 40.42 -21.22 6.03
N GLN A 423 40.15 -22.51 5.97
CA GLN A 423 39.47 -23.11 4.84
C GLN A 423 37.96 -23.01 5.05
N LEU A 424 37.28 -22.22 4.23
CA LEU A 424 35.83 -22.12 4.26
C LEU A 424 35.21 -23.25 3.44
N THR A 425 34.15 -23.87 3.97
CA THR A 425 33.23 -24.72 3.22
C THR A 425 31.81 -24.15 3.33
N ALA A 426 31.22 -23.74 2.21
CA ALA A 426 29.83 -23.29 2.14
C ALA A 426 28.96 -24.29 1.38
N ILE A 427 27.82 -24.64 1.96
CA ILE A 427 26.75 -25.41 1.31
C ILE A 427 25.80 -24.44 0.62
N ILE A 428 25.66 -24.58 -0.68
CA ILE A 428 24.71 -23.83 -1.50
C ILE A 428 23.68 -24.79 -2.09
N ILE A 429 22.44 -24.35 -2.21
CA ILE A 429 21.31 -25.15 -2.70
C ILE A 429 20.72 -24.52 -3.96
N ASP A 430 20.21 -25.36 -4.86
CA ASP A 430 19.58 -24.90 -6.11
C ASP A 430 18.29 -24.14 -5.79
N LYS A 431 18.35 -22.81 -5.95
CA LYS A 431 17.26 -21.89 -5.61
C LYS A 431 16.10 -22.09 -6.58
N LYS A 432 16.41 -22.12 -7.89
CA LYS A 432 15.42 -22.22 -8.96
C LYS A 432 14.64 -23.53 -8.88
N ALA A 433 15.34 -24.67 -8.77
CA ALA A 433 14.69 -25.97 -8.67
C ALA A 433 13.79 -26.08 -7.41
N THR A 434 14.19 -25.42 -6.32
CA THR A 434 13.37 -25.35 -5.10
C THR A 434 12.09 -24.53 -5.31
N ILE A 435 12.19 -23.36 -5.95
CA ILE A 435 11.04 -22.52 -6.29
C ILE A 435 10.08 -23.27 -7.21
N ASP A 436 10.61 -23.93 -8.25
CA ASP A 436 9.80 -24.71 -9.20
C ASP A 436 9.06 -25.85 -8.50
N TYR A 437 9.71 -26.53 -7.54
CA TYR A 437 9.06 -27.55 -6.73
C TYR A 437 7.95 -26.98 -5.83
N LEU A 438 8.22 -25.92 -5.07
CA LEU A 438 7.23 -25.29 -4.20
C LEU A 438 6.05 -24.71 -4.98
N THR A 439 6.32 -24.15 -6.16
CA THR A 439 5.28 -23.66 -7.09
C THR A 439 4.36 -24.80 -7.56
N ARG A 440 4.91 -25.98 -7.85
CA ARG A 440 4.09 -27.17 -8.15
C ARG A 440 3.24 -27.59 -6.96
N VAL A 441 3.84 -27.69 -5.76
CA VAL A 441 3.12 -28.02 -4.52
C VAL A 441 1.97 -27.04 -4.25
N PHE A 442 2.15 -25.75 -4.57
CA PHE A 442 1.10 -24.74 -4.47
C PHE A 442 -0.01 -24.93 -5.51
N ARG A 443 0.36 -25.13 -6.79
CA ARG A 443 -0.61 -25.35 -7.87
C ARG A 443 -1.45 -26.61 -7.67
N ASP A 444 -0.88 -27.64 -7.05
CA ASP A 444 -1.62 -28.87 -6.70
C ASP A 444 -2.62 -28.64 -5.56
N LYS A 445 -2.40 -27.62 -4.70
CA LYS A 445 -3.31 -27.24 -3.62
C LYS A 445 -4.39 -26.25 -4.05
N ILE A 446 -4.17 -25.50 -5.13
CA ILE A 446 -5.14 -24.56 -5.67
C ILE A 446 -6.39 -25.31 -6.13
N LEU A 447 -7.56 -24.86 -5.66
CA LEU A 447 -8.84 -25.41 -6.09
C LEU A 447 -9.16 -24.97 -7.53
N GLN A 448 -8.82 -25.83 -8.49
CA GLN A 448 -9.03 -25.55 -9.92
C GLN A 448 -10.48 -25.10 -10.21
N GLY A 449 -10.61 -23.97 -10.90
CA GLY A 449 -11.91 -23.37 -11.26
C GLY A 449 -12.60 -22.57 -10.15
N THR A 450 -12.06 -22.57 -8.92
CA THR A 450 -12.53 -21.71 -7.81
C THR A 450 -11.49 -20.68 -7.40
N GLU A 451 -10.22 -21.06 -7.40
CA GLU A 451 -9.09 -20.23 -7.04
C GLU A 451 -8.17 -20.03 -8.25
N LYS A 452 -7.48 -18.88 -8.27
CA LYS A 452 -6.54 -18.46 -9.30
C LYS A 452 -5.24 -18.01 -8.65
N GLU A 453 -4.12 -18.52 -9.17
CA GLU A 453 -2.77 -18.03 -8.85
C GLU A 453 -2.62 -16.58 -9.30
N LEU A 454 -2.21 -15.70 -8.38
CA LEU A 454 -1.89 -14.30 -8.69
C LEU A 454 -0.39 -14.08 -8.82
N GLY A 455 0.42 -14.80 -8.04
CA GLY A 455 1.88 -14.68 -8.12
C GLY A 455 2.60 -15.58 -7.14
N ILE A 456 3.85 -15.86 -7.46
CA ILE A 456 4.83 -16.55 -6.62
C ILE A 456 5.87 -15.50 -6.19
N HIS A 457 6.18 -15.44 -4.89
CA HIS A 457 7.11 -14.44 -4.34
C HIS A 457 8.49 -15.06 -4.07
N ASP A 458 9.26 -15.25 -5.14
CA ASP A 458 10.57 -15.94 -5.14
C ASP A 458 11.61 -15.38 -4.15
N ASP A 459 11.46 -14.12 -3.76
CA ASP A 459 12.29 -13.41 -2.78
C ASP A 459 11.99 -13.81 -1.33
N THR A 460 10.83 -14.41 -1.07
CA THR A 460 10.42 -14.88 0.26
C THR A 460 10.93 -16.28 0.60
N LEU A 461 11.58 -16.96 -0.36
CA LEU A 461 12.11 -18.31 -0.17
C LEU A 461 13.06 -18.38 1.02
N ARG A 462 12.73 -19.24 1.98
CA ARG A 462 13.51 -19.41 3.21
C ARG A 462 13.53 -20.85 3.69
N ILE A 463 14.55 -21.16 4.49
CA ILE A 463 14.65 -22.42 5.22
C ILE A 463 13.92 -22.24 6.55
N SER A 464 12.81 -22.95 6.75
CA SER A 464 12.01 -22.91 7.98
C SER A 464 12.64 -23.77 9.07
N SER A 465 13.08 -24.98 8.73
CA SER A 465 13.79 -25.87 9.66
C SER A 465 14.68 -26.88 8.95
N VAL A 466 15.74 -27.33 9.61
CA VAL A 466 16.59 -28.44 9.15
C VAL A 466 16.18 -29.72 9.87
N LEU A 467 15.66 -30.69 9.12
CA LEU A 467 15.12 -31.93 9.66
C LEU A 467 16.21 -32.97 9.92
N SER A 468 17.16 -33.12 9.00
CA SER A 468 18.28 -34.04 9.15
C SER A 468 19.46 -33.69 8.26
N ARG A 469 20.66 -34.14 8.64
CA ARG A 469 21.87 -34.11 7.81
C ARG A 469 22.53 -35.47 7.82
N ALA A 470 22.96 -35.95 6.66
CA ALA A 470 23.75 -37.17 6.61
C ALA A 470 25.14 -36.95 7.21
N LYS A 471 25.70 -38.00 7.84
CA LYS A 471 27.00 -37.95 8.52
C LYS A 471 28.17 -37.64 7.56
N ASP A 472 28.04 -38.05 6.32
CA ASP A 472 28.98 -37.75 5.22
C ASP A 472 28.85 -36.29 4.71
N GLY A 473 27.84 -35.56 5.17
CA GLY A 473 27.48 -34.23 4.69
C GLY A 473 27.10 -34.17 3.22
N MET A 474 26.73 -35.30 2.60
CA MET A 474 26.34 -35.38 1.18
C MET A 474 24.84 -35.23 0.97
N SER A 475 24.04 -35.20 2.04
CA SER A 475 22.62 -34.86 1.97
C SER A 475 22.12 -34.08 3.18
N VAL A 476 21.14 -33.22 2.94
CA VAL A 476 20.45 -32.41 3.96
C VAL A 476 18.97 -32.42 3.65
N ARG A 477 18.13 -32.70 4.64
CA ARG A 477 16.67 -32.58 4.52
C ARG A 477 16.20 -31.38 5.31
N ALA A 478 15.43 -30.51 4.68
CA ALA A 478 14.93 -29.28 5.28
C ALA A 478 13.49 -29.00 4.88
N THR A 479 12.77 -28.26 5.70
CA THR A 479 11.48 -27.68 5.34
C THR A 479 11.74 -26.31 4.74
N MET A 480 11.38 -26.14 3.48
CA MET A 480 11.45 -24.89 2.74
C MET A 480 10.08 -24.23 2.76
N GLU A 481 10.07 -22.90 2.81
CA GLU A 481 8.86 -22.08 2.73
C GLU A 481 9.02 -21.03 1.65
N LEU A 482 7.96 -20.84 0.87
CA LEU A 482 7.83 -19.82 -0.16
C LEU A 482 6.44 -19.24 -0.05
N ASP A 483 6.32 -17.91 -0.09
CA ASP A 483 5.01 -17.27 -0.02
C ASP A 483 4.45 -17.12 -1.45
N ALA A 484 3.16 -17.41 -1.59
CA ALA A 484 2.43 -17.25 -2.85
C ALA A 484 1.11 -16.54 -2.61
N SER A 485 0.63 -15.88 -3.66
CA SER A 485 -0.64 -15.17 -3.65
C SER A 485 -1.66 -15.84 -4.55
N LYS A 486 -2.86 -15.99 -4.02
CA LYS A 486 -4.04 -16.46 -4.77
C LYS A 486 -5.24 -15.56 -4.53
N SER A 487 -6.22 -15.68 -5.42
CA SER A 487 -7.53 -15.06 -5.27
C SER A 487 -8.62 -15.99 -5.79
N PHE A 488 -9.88 -15.66 -5.52
CA PHE A 488 -11.01 -16.40 -6.07
C PHE A 488 -11.25 -16.04 -7.54
N ASP A 489 -11.51 -17.06 -8.36
CA ASP A 489 -11.83 -16.91 -9.78
C ASP A 489 -13.31 -16.57 -9.98
N PHE A 490 -13.60 -15.28 -10.17
CA PHE A 490 -14.94 -14.79 -10.51
C PHE A 490 -15.18 -14.63 -12.02
N GLU A 491 -14.18 -14.87 -12.87
CA GLU A 491 -14.32 -14.80 -14.34
C GLU A 491 -15.05 -16.02 -14.89
N ASN A 492 -14.87 -17.17 -14.22
CA ASN A 492 -15.56 -18.40 -14.60
C ASN A 492 -17.01 -18.42 -14.11
N ASN A 493 -17.95 -18.07 -14.98
CA ASN A 493 -19.39 -18.13 -14.70
C ASN A 493 -19.93 -19.54 -14.37
N ALA A 494 -19.18 -20.60 -14.68
CA ALA A 494 -19.53 -21.98 -14.33
C ALA A 494 -19.08 -22.38 -12.91
N ASN A 495 -18.30 -21.53 -12.22
CA ASN A 495 -17.79 -21.74 -10.87
C ASN A 495 -18.94 -21.91 -9.87
N GLU A 496 -18.90 -22.98 -9.06
CA GLU A 496 -19.89 -23.25 -8.01
C GLU A 496 -19.92 -22.14 -6.94
N LEU A 497 -18.77 -21.50 -6.65
CA LEU A 497 -18.70 -20.34 -5.78
C LEU A 497 -19.52 -19.18 -6.35
N VAL A 498 -19.28 -18.81 -7.61
CA VAL A 498 -20.03 -17.75 -8.30
C VAL A 498 -21.52 -18.07 -8.33
N LYS A 499 -21.92 -19.31 -8.65
CA LYS A 499 -23.33 -19.74 -8.61
C LYS A 499 -23.93 -19.61 -7.21
N SER A 500 -23.21 -20.03 -6.17
CA SER A 500 -23.67 -19.94 -4.78
C SER A 500 -23.87 -18.49 -4.34
N MET A 501 -22.94 -17.61 -4.71
CA MET A 501 -23.00 -16.18 -4.41
C MET A 501 -24.13 -15.50 -5.15
N LYS A 502 -24.33 -15.80 -6.44
CA LYS A 502 -25.49 -15.34 -7.22
C LYS A 502 -26.80 -15.73 -6.55
N LYS A 503 -26.95 -16.99 -6.10
CA LYS A 503 -28.16 -17.48 -5.42
C LYS A 503 -28.46 -16.72 -4.12
N LYS A 504 -27.44 -16.41 -3.32
CA LYS A 504 -27.60 -15.71 -2.03
C LYS A 504 -28.11 -14.28 -2.18
N ILE A 505 -27.82 -13.62 -3.30
CA ILE A 505 -28.17 -12.21 -3.52
C ILE A 505 -29.46 -11.99 -4.32
N LEU A 506 -30.08 -13.05 -4.85
CA LEU A 506 -31.29 -12.92 -5.68
C LEU A 506 -32.40 -12.20 -4.93
N ASN A 507 -33.03 -11.23 -5.60
CA ASN A 507 -34.14 -10.43 -5.08
C ASN A 507 -33.81 -9.63 -3.78
N LEU A 508 -32.55 -9.53 -3.38
CA LEU A 508 -32.15 -8.66 -2.28
C LEU A 508 -32.06 -7.21 -2.76
N PRO A 509 -32.35 -6.22 -1.88
CA PRO A 509 -32.00 -4.84 -2.12
C PRO A 509 -30.49 -4.72 -2.38
N ILE A 510 -30.09 -3.87 -3.34
CA ILE A 510 -28.70 -3.72 -3.78
C ILE A 510 -27.71 -3.53 -2.61
N GLU A 511 -28.04 -2.68 -1.64
CA GLU A 511 -27.17 -2.43 -0.48
C GLU A 511 -27.01 -3.67 0.42
N LYS A 512 -28.10 -4.41 0.66
CA LYS A 512 -28.03 -5.67 1.42
C LYS A 512 -27.25 -6.75 0.67
N ALA A 513 -27.38 -6.80 -0.65
CA ALA A 513 -26.61 -7.71 -1.48
C ALA A 513 -25.10 -7.41 -1.41
N LYS A 514 -24.70 -6.13 -1.45
CA LYS A 514 -23.30 -5.72 -1.24
C LYS A 514 -22.78 -6.17 0.13
N GLU A 515 -23.52 -5.87 1.20
CA GLU A 515 -23.16 -6.28 2.55
C GLU A 515 -23.02 -7.80 2.68
N GLN A 516 -23.91 -8.57 2.05
CA GLN A 516 -23.85 -10.04 2.07
C GLN A 516 -22.59 -10.56 1.38
N LEU A 517 -22.24 -10.02 0.21
CA LEU A 517 -21.08 -10.45 -0.55
C LEU A 517 -19.76 -10.12 0.16
N ILE A 518 -19.66 -8.93 0.77
CA ILE A 518 -18.48 -8.54 1.57
C ILE A 518 -18.37 -9.43 2.83
N ARG A 519 -19.49 -9.72 3.50
CA ARG A 519 -19.53 -10.57 4.70
C ARG A 519 -19.11 -12.02 4.42
N ASP A 520 -19.39 -12.54 3.23
CA ASP A 520 -18.97 -13.89 2.83
C ASP A 520 -17.43 -14.02 2.76
N GLY A 521 -16.67 -12.91 2.70
CA GLY A 521 -15.20 -12.92 2.84
C GLY A 521 -14.43 -13.35 1.59
N TYR A 522 -15.09 -13.44 0.42
CA TYR A 522 -14.44 -13.79 -0.85
C TYR A 522 -14.05 -12.57 -1.69
N VAL A 523 -14.64 -11.40 -1.39
CA VAL A 523 -14.50 -10.16 -2.14
C VAL A 523 -14.20 -9.01 -1.18
N GLN A 524 -13.27 -8.15 -1.59
CA GLN A 524 -12.86 -6.96 -0.83
C GLN A 524 -13.82 -5.78 -1.09
N GLU A 525 -14.20 -5.59 -2.36
CA GLU A 525 -15.10 -4.52 -2.79
C GLU A 525 -16.14 -5.06 -3.76
N VAL A 526 -17.34 -4.48 -3.70
CA VAL A 526 -18.46 -4.89 -4.56
C VAL A 526 -19.21 -3.65 -5.04
N GLU A 527 -19.41 -3.57 -6.35
CA GLU A 527 -20.30 -2.63 -7.00
C GLU A 527 -21.41 -3.40 -7.73
N ILE A 528 -22.67 -3.03 -7.51
CA ILE A 528 -23.82 -3.68 -8.14
C ILE A 528 -24.58 -2.64 -8.93
N GLN A 529 -24.74 -2.88 -10.22
CA GLN A 529 -25.49 -2.04 -11.14
C GLN A 529 -26.61 -2.85 -11.77
N SER A 530 -27.84 -2.34 -11.69
CA SER A 530 -29.00 -2.96 -12.33
C SER A 530 -29.34 -2.21 -13.62
N SER A 531 -29.68 -2.96 -14.67
CA SER A 531 -30.26 -2.44 -15.90
C SER A 531 -31.66 -3.01 -16.04
N PRO A 532 -32.70 -2.17 -16.14
CA PRO A 532 -32.61 -0.71 -16.17
C PRO A 532 -32.27 -0.06 -14.81
N PHE A 533 -31.66 1.14 -14.82
CA PHE A 533 -31.05 1.80 -13.65
C PHE A 533 -32.00 2.10 -12.48
N TRP A 534 -33.31 2.05 -12.69
CA TRP A 534 -34.32 2.30 -11.65
C TRP A 534 -34.63 1.08 -10.76
N LEU A 535 -34.09 -0.10 -11.09
CA LEU A 535 -34.25 -1.29 -10.28
C LEU A 535 -33.41 -1.18 -8.99
N LYS A 536 -34.05 -1.35 -7.82
CA LYS A 536 -33.41 -1.27 -6.50
C LYS A 536 -32.98 -2.63 -5.93
N ASN A 537 -33.43 -3.71 -6.57
CA ASN A 537 -33.17 -5.08 -6.17
C ASN A 537 -32.35 -5.80 -7.25
N VAL A 538 -31.57 -6.78 -6.82
CA VAL A 538 -30.90 -7.72 -7.72
C VAL A 538 -31.94 -8.53 -8.49
N SER A 539 -31.67 -8.81 -9.76
CA SER A 539 -32.51 -9.65 -10.62
C SER A 539 -32.95 -10.94 -9.91
N SER A 540 -34.22 -11.30 -10.07
CA SER A 540 -34.77 -12.55 -9.54
C SER A 540 -34.32 -13.77 -10.34
N ASN A 541 -33.91 -13.59 -11.61
CA ASN A 541 -33.34 -14.64 -12.43
C ASN A 541 -31.81 -14.66 -12.29
N ILE A 542 -31.26 -15.83 -11.97
CA ILE A 542 -29.82 -16.08 -11.79
C ILE A 542 -29.02 -15.84 -13.09
N ASP A 543 -29.59 -16.19 -14.24
CA ASP A 543 -28.91 -16.04 -15.54
C ASP A 543 -28.75 -14.58 -15.95
N ASN A 544 -29.55 -13.70 -15.35
CA ASN A 544 -29.49 -12.26 -15.55
C ASN A 544 -28.54 -11.55 -14.58
N VAL A 545 -27.87 -12.29 -13.69
CA VAL A 545 -26.83 -11.77 -12.79
C VAL A 545 -25.46 -12.16 -13.34
N ASP A 546 -24.67 -11.17 -13.72
CA ASP A 546 -23.33 -11.36 -14.28
C ASP A 546 -22.25 -10.83 -13.32
N PHE A 547 -21.21 -11.61 -13.08
CA PHE A 547 -20.08 -11.22 -12.24
C PHE A 547 -18.94 -10.76 -13.13
N LYS A 548 -18.36 -9.60 -12.80
CA LYS A 548 -17.21 -9.04 -13.51
C LYS A 548 -16.13 -8.68 -12.52
N ILE A 549 -14.87 -8.85 -12.90
CA ILE A 549 -13.75 -8.39 -12.09
C ILE A 549 -13.50 -6.91 -12.39
N ARG A 550 -13.36 -6.11 -11.33
CA ARG A 550 -12.84 -4.75 -11.43
C ARG A 550 -11.35 -4.83 -11.72
N GLN A 551 -10.93 -4.43 -12.93
CA GLN A 551 -9.52 -4.33 -13.29
C GLN A 551 -8.78 -3.30 -12.45
#